data_AF-A0A9D7CD30-F1
#
_entry.id   AF-A0A9D7CD30-F1
#
_cell.length_a   1.000
_cell.length_b   1.000
_cell.length_c   1.000
_cell.angle_alpha   90.00
_cell.angle_beta   90.00
_cell.angle_gamma   90.00
#
_symmetry.space_group_name_H-M   'P 1'
#
loop_
_entity.id
_entity.type
_entity.pdbx_description
1 polymer ?
#
loop_
_entity_poly.entity_id
_entity_poly.type
_entity_poly.pdbx_seq_one_letter_code
_entity_poly.pdbx_strand_id
1 'polypeptide(L)'
;MDRGLDAFADLQLHSTASDGSDTPSEVVRRAHAMGFAAIALTDHDTLAGVAEAREIAESLGVELITACEISTLDDDERQVDLLAYGISLEDAAFGHLLHSLRDGRFARAWGMVQRLNHFGHAVDFERVVAIAGGTENIGRPHVARAMVEAGIVPDVKSAFTPDLILDGGLCYVQRVKVSPAEAIAAIHAACGVAVAAHPGRTGLTDRDVAQFAEWGLDGIEVHYSQHTAEQTAHFAALAERHGLLVTGGSDDHGDINEGRLMGQIRLPYVHVERLKAAIAGNQPGVPPPRPPPPRGPPGGPPPGGPAPPPPPPPPPPPRPPPRPSAETTDRGTEVPSLIVRRKRHEVDSTLYPNEHSCAIGPSGGAAGTKSGPVAARSAPPFRSARIPEATAATSS
;
A
#
# COMPACT_ATOMS: atom_id res chain seq x y z
N MET A 1 -4.41 28.42 14.65
CA MET A 1 -3.94 29.73 14.14
C MET A 1 -4.04 29.70 12.63
N ASP A 2 -4.18 30.84 11.96
CA ASP A 2 -4.14 30.89 10.50
C ASP A 2 -2.71 30.62 10.01
N ARG A 3 -2.43 29.39 9.54
CA ARG A 3 -1.14 29.05 8.95
C ARG A 3 -1.18 29.56 7.50
N GLY A 4 -0.57 30.72 7.27
CA GLY A 4 -0.65 31.46 6.00
C GLY A 4 -0.12 30.70 4.78
N LEU A 5 -0.26 31.31 3.61
CA LEU A 5 -0.01 30.69 2.29
C LEU A 5 1.40 30.08 2.11
N ASP A 6 2.38 30.51 2.90
CA ASP A 6 3.75 29.99 2.90
C ASP A 6 3.93 28.71 3.74
N ALA A 7 2.85 28.16 4.32
CA ALA A 7 2.87 26.90 5.06
C ALA A 7 2.78 25.69 4.11
N PHE A 8 3.61 24.67 4.39
CA PHE A 8 3.74 23.46 3.57
C PHE A 8 3.92 22.21 4.45
N ALA A 9 3.67 21.05 3.86
CA ALA A 9 3.68 19.74 4.52
C ALA A 9 4.40 18.68 3.69
N ASP A 10 4.72 17.55 4.34
CA ASP A 10 5.25 16.33 3.74
C ASP A 10 4.48 15.14 4.32
N LEU A 11 3.68 14.45 3.50
CA LEU A 11 2.67 13.49 3.98
C LEU A 11 3.02 12.02 3.71
N GLN A 12 4.23 11.73 3.24
CA GLN A 12 4.77 10.36 3.12
C GLN A 12 6.25 10.36 3.52
N LEU A 13 6.54 9.77 4.69
CA LEU A 13 7.83 9.80 5.40
C LEU A 13 8.01 8.50 6.20
N HIS A 14 9.20 7.90 6.12
CA HIS A 14 9.47 6.58 6.68
C HIS A 14 10.57 6.67 7.77
N SER A 15 10.46 5.81 8.78
CA SER A 15 11.38 5.79 9.94
C SER A 15 11.84 4.37 10.26
N THR A 16 12.70 4.23 11.28
CA THR A 16 13.15 2.93 11.82
C THR A 16 12.02 2.04 12.36
N ALA A 17 10.76 2.50 12.36
CA ALA A 17 9.61 1.66 12.70
C ALA A 17 9.19 0.70 11.56
N SER A 18 9.54 0.98 10.29
CA SER A 18 9.51 -0.02 9.21
C SER A 18 10.88 -0.22 8.56
N ASP A 19 11.33 0.78 7.82
CA ASP A 19 12.44 0.70 6.87
C ASP A 19 13.01 2.05 6.42
N GLY A 20 12.69 3.13 7.14
CA GLY A 20 13.52 4.33 7.18
C GLY A 20 14.73 4.15 8.11
N SER A 21 15.70 5.06 8.00
CA SER A 21 16.98 5.01 8.74
C SER A 21 17.11 6.06 9.86
N ASP A 22 16.29 7.11 9.85
CA ASP A 22 16.13 8.04 10.97
C ASP A 22 15.05 7.49 11.93
N THR A 23 15.22 7.67 13.25
CA THR A 23 14.14 7.35 14.21
C THR A 23 12.90 8.23 14.01
N PRO A 24 11.69 7.84 14.46
CA PRO A 24 10.50 8.69 14.38
C PRO A 24 10.76 10.09 14.94
N SER A 25 11.43 10.19 16.09
CA SER A 25 11.90 11.45 16.68
C SER A 25 12.81 12.29 15.77
N GLU A 26 13.69 11.66 15.00
CA GLU A 26 14.64 12.33 14.10
C GLU A 26 13.97 12.81 12.82
N VAL A 27 13.03 12.03 12.26
CA VAL A 27 12.17 12.45 11.15
C VAL A 27 11.45 13.76 11.51
N VAL A 28 10.85 13.84 12.71
CA VAL A 28 10.19 15.08 13.16
C VAL A 28 11.17 16.23 13.39
N ARG A 29 12.33 15.99 14.03
CA ARG A 29 13.36 17.03 14.23
C ARG A 29 13.86 17.61 12.91
N ARG A 30 14.05 16.76 11.89
CA ARG A 30 14.46 17.13 10.54
C ARG A 30 13.37 17.94 9.83
N ALA A 31 12.11 17.52 9.94
CA ALA A 31 10.97 18.25 9.37
C ALA A 31 10.81 19.65 9.99
N HIS A 32 10.93 19.77 11.32
CA HIS A 32 10.98 21.06 12.01
C HIS A 32 12.13 21.94 11.51
N ALA A 33 13.34 21.39 11.37
CA ALA A 33 14.52 22.13 10.88
C ALA A 33 14.37 22.64 9.43
N MET A 34 13.56 21.96 8.60
CA MET A 34 13.18 22.40 7.25
C MET A 34 11.98 23.36 7.23
N GLY A 35 11.33 23.60 8.37
CA GLY A 35 10.20 24.53 8.53
C GLY A 35 8.83 23.97 8.15
N PHE A 36 8.66 22.64 8.08
CA PHE A 36 7.37 22.03 7.76
C PHE A 36 6.31 22.35 8.83
N ALA A 37 5.11 22.73 8.39
CA ALA A 37 4.00 23.08 9.26
C ALA A 37 3.22 21.84 9.75
N ALA A 38 3.17 20.81 8.91
CA ALA A 38 2.59 19.50 9.22
C ALA A 38 3.39 18.40 8.52
N ILE A 39 3.30 17.19 9.05
CA ILE A 39 3.82 15.96 8.45
C ILE A 39 2.88 14.79 8.73
N ALA A 40 3.00 13.73 7.95
CA ALA A 40 2.55 12.40 8.35
C ALA A 40 3.74 11.45 8.37
N LEU A 41 3.77 10.55 9.34
CA LEU A 41 4.66 9.38 9.34
C LEU A 41 3.87 8.23 8.73
N THR A 42 4.46 7.47 7.80
CA THR A 42 3.76 6.50 6.94
C THR A 42 4.41 5.13 6.90
N ASP A 43 5.09 4.71 7.97
CA ASP A 43 5.81 3.44 8.06
C ASP A 43 4.99 2.24 7.51
N HIS A 44 5.64 1.36 6.73
CA HIS A 44 4.99 0.23 6.05
C HIS A 44 4.32 -0.76 7.03
N ASP A 45 3.05 -1.07 6.80
CA ASP A 45 2.20 -2.00 7.55
C ASP A 45 2.19 -1.76 9.08
N THR A 46 2.52 -0.56 9.59
CA THR A 46 2.68 -0.32 11.04
C THR A 46 2.36 1.12 11.47
N LEU A 47 2.00 1.28 12.75
CA LEU A 47 1.75 2.58 13.40
C LEU A 47 2.72 2.82 14.57
N ALA A 48 3.73 1.96 14.75
CA ALA A 48 4.56 1.93 15.96
C ALA A 48 5.33 3.24 16.23
N GLY A 49 5.81 3.92 15.19
CA GLY A 49 6.55 5.19 15.32
C GLY A 49 5.70 6.41 15.70
N VAL A 50 4.37 6.35 15.51
CA VAL A 50 3.49 7.52 15.62
C VAL A 50 3.43 8.10 17.03
N ALA A 51 3.49 7.27 18.07
CA ALA A 51 3.44 7.73 19.46
C ALA A 51 4.71 8.53 19.84
N GLU A 52 5.89 8.03 19.45
CA GLU A 52 7.18 8.70 19.66
C GLU A 52 7.27 10.00 18.85
N ALA A 53 6.88 9.95 17.57
CA ALA A 53 6.85 11.12 16.70
C ALA A 53 5.90 12.21 17.26
N ARG A 54 4.76 11.84 17.87
CA ARG A 54 3.79 12.80 18.41
C ARG A 54 4.36 13.64 19.55
N GLU A 55 5.04 13.02 20.51
CA GLU A 55 5.66 13.72 21.65
C GLU A 55 6.66 14.79 21.17
N ILE A 56 7.50 14.43 20.19
CA ILE A 56 8.46 15.36 19.61
C ILE A 56 7.76 16.44 18.77
N ALA A 57 6.74 16.08 17.99
CA ALA A 57 6.02 17.02 17.12
C ALA A 57 5.30 18.12 17.93
N GLU A 58 4.62 17.73 19.01
CA GLU A 58 3.97 18.65 19.96
C GLU A 58 5.01 19.58 20.62
N SER A 59 6.18 19.07 21.00
CA SER A 59 7.27 19.87 21.59
C SER A 59 7.87 20.90 20.62
N LEU A 60 7.77 20.67 19.30
CA LEU A 60 8.35 21.50 18.23
C LEU A 60 7.30 22.31 17.45
N GLY A 61 6.00 22.19 17.76
CA GLY A 61 4.91 22.88 17.08
C GLY A 61 4.60 22.38 15.66
N VAL A 62 5.16 21.24 15.27
CA VAL A 62 4.87 20.54 14.00
C VAL A 62 3.58 19.73 14.19
N GLU A 63 2.68 19.76 13.20
CA GLU A 63 1.43 19.01 13.28
C GLU A 63 1.58 17.61 12.70
N LEU A 64 1.55 16.57 13.54
CA LEU A 64 1.63 15.18 13.11
C LEU A 64 0.22 14.60 12.85
N ILE A 65 -0.05 14.30 11.58
CA ILE A 65 -1.18 13.49 11.15
C ILE A 65 -0.81 12.01 11.36
N THR A 66 -1.69 11.24 12.01
CA THR A 66 -1.52 9.78 12.08
C THR A 66 -1.69 9.17 10.69
N ALA A 67 -0.72 8.36 10.25
CA ALA A 67 -0.87 7.55 9.05
C ALA A 67 0.00 6.28 9.12
N CYS A 68 -0.20 5.38 8.15
CA CYS A 68 0.70 4.29 7.77
C CYS A 68 0.52 3.99 6.27
N GLU A 69 1.51 3.37 5.63
CA GLU A 69 1.37 2.85 4.26
C GLU A 69 1.08 1.34 4.29
N ILE A 70 -0.05 0.91 3.72
CA ILE A 70 -0.44 -0.49 3.64
C ILE A 70 0.04 -1.08 2.31
N SER A 71 0.86 -2.14 2.35
CA SER A 71 1.31 -2.82 1.12
C SER A 71 0.31 -3.85 0.61
N THR A 72 -0.53 -3.44 -0.34
CA THR A 72 -1.52 -4.31 -0.99
C THR A 72 -0.96 -4.99 -2.25
N LEU A 73 -1.65 -6.02 -2.74
CA LEU A 73 -1.37 -6.68 -4.01
C LEU A 73 -2.69 -6.89 -4.76
N ASP A 74 -2.75 -6.51 -6.04
CA ASP A 74 -3.94 -6.76 -6.86
C ASP A 74 -4.03 -8.23 -7.36
N ASP A 75 -5.01 -8.51 -8.21
CA ASP A 75 -5.26 -9.84 -8.77
C ASP A 75 -4.13 -10.33 -9.71
N ASP A 76 -3.38 -9.41 -10.32
CA ASP A 76 -2.23 -9.69 -11.20
C ASP A 76 -0.90 -9.73 -10.39
N GLU A 77 -0.96 -9.72 -9.06
CA GLU A 77 0.18 -9.65 -8.12
C GLU A 77 1.07 -8.39 -8.29
N ARG A 78 0.54 -7.30 -8.88
CA ARG A 78 1.20 -5.98 -8.87
C ARG A 78 1.07 -5.36 -7.47
N GLN A 79 2.16 -4.79 -6.97
CA GLN A 79 2.16 -4.03 -5.72
C GLN A 79 1.47 -2.69 -5.91
N VAL A 80 0.53 -2.40 -5.01
CA VAL A 80 -0.21 -1.14 -4.93
C VAL A 80 -0.21 -0.76 -3.46
N ASP A 81 0.42 0.36 -3.13
CA ASP A 81 0.52 0.82 -1.74
C ASP A 81 -0.52 1.92 -1.47
N LEU A 82 -1.14 1.87 -0.28
CA LEU A 82 -2.21 2.80 0.12
C LEU A 82 -1.87 3.49 1.44
N LEU A 83 -1.89 4.82 1.44
CA LEU A 83 -1.75 5.62 2.67
C LEU A 83 -3.09 5.66 3.41
N ALA A 84 -3.05 5.28 4.68
CA ALA A 84 -4.20 5.23 5.58
C ALA A 84 -4.10 6.37 6.60
N TYR A 85 -4.74 7.51 6.32
CA TYR A 85 -4.65 8.70 7.18
C TYR A 85 -5.76 8.75 8.24
N GLY A 86 -5.47 9.32 9.40
CA GLY A 86 -6.46 9.64 10.44
C GLY A 86 -6.90 8.48 11.34
N ILE A 87 -6.24 7.33 11.21
CA ILE A 87 -6.51 6.10 11.99
C ILE A 87 -6.29 6.33 13.50
N SER A 88 -7.12 5.72 14.35
CA SER A 88 -6.88 5.65 15.81
C SER A 88 -5.85 4.58 16.14
N LEU A 89 -4.89 4.89 17.02
CA LEU A 89 -3.86 3.91 17.45
C LEU A 89 -4.46 2.75 18.26
N GLU A 90 -5.67 2.95 18.77
CA GLU A 90 -6.46 2.05 19.59
C GLU A 90 -7.42 1.17 18.77
N ASP A 91 -7.47 1.31 17.44
CA ASP A 91 -8.30 0.45 16.60
C ASP A 91 -7.70 -0.97 16.52
N ALA A 92 -8.28 -1.88 17.30
CA ALA A 92 -7.83 -3.26 17.38
C ALA A 92 -8.06 -4.05 16.08
N ALA A 93 -9.04 -3.70 15.25
CA ALA A 93 -9.29 -4.41 13.99
C ALA A 93 -8.24 -4.04 12.93
N PHE A 94 -7.96 -2.75 12.80
CA PHE A 94 -6.90 -2.23 11.93
C PHE A 94 -5.52 -2.65 12.43
N GLY A 95 -5.28 -2.59 13.74
CA GLY A 95 -4.05 -3.09 14.37
C GLY A 95 -3.79 -4.57 14.09
N HIS A 96 -4.85 -5.42 14.11
CA HIS A 96 -4.74 -6.82 13.71
C HIS A 96 -4.47 -6.99 12.21
N LEU A 97 -5.04 -6.17 11.32
CA LEU A 97 -4.73 -6.20 9.88
C LEU A 97 -3.24 -5.89 9.66
N LEU A 98 -2.76 -4.76 10.19
CA LEU A 98 -1.36 -4.34 10.13
C LEU A 98 -0.40 -5.42 10.67
N HIS A 99 -0.72 -6.01 11.82
CA HIS A 99 0.04 -7.14 12.38
C HIS A 99 0.02 -8.37 11.47
N SER A 100 -1.12 -8.73 10.87
CA SER A 100 -1.24 -9.90 9.98
C SER A 100 -0.45 -9.75 8.67
N LEU A 101 -0.28 -8.53 8.16
CA LEU A 101 0.54 -8.24 7.00
C LEU A 101 2.03 -8.40 7.32
N ARG A 102 2.48 -7.90 8.48
CA ARG A 102 3.87 -8.06 8.98
C ARG A 102 4.20 -9.51 9.34
N ASP A 103 3.34 -10.20 10.08
CA ASP A 103 3.47 -11.64 10.36
C ASP A 103 3.42 -12.45 9.06
N GLY A 104 2.63 -12.01 8.08
CA GLY A 104 2.61 -12.54 6.72
C GLY A 104 3.94 -12.41 5.97
N ARG A 105 4.80 -11.43 6.32
CA ARG A 105 6.20 -11.35 5.84
C ARG A 105 7.08 -12.38 6.58
N PHE A 106 7.03 -12.41 7.92
CA PHE A 106 7.88 -13.27 8.76
C PHE A 106 7.58 -14.78 8.62
N ALA A 107 6.32 -15.19 8.78
CA ALA A 107 5.90 -16.59 8.66
C ALA A 107 6.14 -17.14 7.25
N ARG A 108 6.06 -16.28 6.22
CA ARG A 108 6.43 -16.61 4.85
C ARG A 108 7.93 -16.82 4.69
N ALA A 109 8.77 -15.91 5.21
CA ALA A 109 10.22 -16.07 5.17
C ALA A 109 10.67 -17.35 5.91
N TRP A 110 10.10 -17.64 7.08
CA TRP A 110 10.29 -18.88 7.81
C TRP A 110 9.89 -20.11 6.97
N GLY A 111 8.67 -20.11 6.42
CA GLY A 111 8.16 -21.20 5.59
C GLY A 111 9.00 -21.46 4.33
N MET A 112 9.55 -20.40 3.71
CA MET A 112 10.48 -20.52 2.60
C MET A 112 11.81 -21.18 3.03
N VAL A 113 12.38 -20.78 4.17
CA VAL A 113 13.59 -21.41 4.72
C VAL A 113 13.34 -22.87 5.12
N GLN A 114 12.18 -23.19 5.69
CA GLN A 114 11.79 -24.58 5.98
C GLN A 114 11.70 -25.44 4.70
N ARG A 115 11.17 -24.90 3.59
CA ARG A 115 11.18 -25.61 2.30
C ARG A 115 12.57 -25.74 1.70
N LEU A 116 13.39 -24.69 1.72
CA LEU A 116 14.78 -24.73 1.26
C LEU A 116 15.55 -25.84 2.00
N ASN A 117 15.48 -25.85 3.34
CA ASN A 117 16.09 -26.89 4.17
C ASN A 117 15.54 -28.29 3.87
N HIS A 118 14.23 -28.44 3.62
CA HIS A 118 13.61 -29.71 3.21
C HIS A 118 14.17 -30.25 1.88
N PHE A 119 14.42 -29.37 0.90
CA PHE A 119 15.02 -29.74 -0.39
C PHE A 119 16.57 -29.76 -0.37
N GLY A 120 17.20 -29.66 0.80
CA GLY A 120 18.65 -29.79 0.99
C GLY A 120 19.45 -28.49 0.84
N HIS A 121 18.77 -27.35 0.68
CA HIS A 121 19.38 -26.02 0.64
C HIS A 121 19.49 -25.45 2.06
N ALA A 122 20.62 -25.69 2.72
CA ALA A 122 20.88 -25.33 4.11
C ALA A 122 20.90 -23.79 4.32
N VAL A 123 19.76 -23.22 4.72
CA VAL A 123 19.61 -21.78 5.04
C VAL A 123 19.30 -21.60 6.51
N ASP A 124 20.09 -20.77 7.17
CA ASP A 124 19.86 -20.29 8.54
C ASP A 124 18.83 -19.16 8.53
N PHE A 125 17.76 -19.27 9.32
CA PHE A 125 16.70 -18.27 9.37
C PHE A 125 17.09 -17.07 10.23
N GLU A 126 17.79 -17.30 11.35
CA GLU A 126 18.36 -16.27 12.19
C GLU A 126 19.28 -15.35 11.36
N ARG A 127 19.99 -15.89 10.37
CA ARG A 127 20.74 -15.10 9.39
C ARG A 127 19.84 -14.31 8.42
N VAL A 128 18.70 -14.84 7.96
CA VAL A 128 17.71 -14.06 7.17
C VAL A 128 17.21 -12.86 7.97
N VAL A 129 16.87 -13.05 9.25
CA VAL A 129 16.43 -11.97 10.16
C VAL A 129 17.54 -10.92 10.34
N ALA A 130 18.79 -11.36 10.54
CA ALA A 130 19.94 -10.45 10.65
C ALA A 130 20.23 -9.68 9.35
N ILE A 131 19.99 -10.28 8.18
CA ILE A 131 20.12 -9.62 6.87
C ILE A 131 18.99 -8.60 6.63
N ALA A 132 17.81 -8.82 7.22
CA ALA A 132 16.71 -7.86 7.29
C ALA A 132 16.91 -6.79 8.40
N GLY A 133 18.10 -6.71 9.02
CA GLY A 133 18.39 -5.74 10.09
C GLY A 133 17.61 -5.95 11.39
N GLY A 134 16.89 -7.07 11.52
CA GLY A 134 15.93 -7.30 12.62
C GLY A 134 14.62 -6.53 12.48
N THR A 135 14.33 -5.89 11.33
CA THR A 135 13.06 -5.17 11.12
C THR A 135 11.92 -6.11 10.72
N GLU A 136 10.69 -5.60 10.82
CA GLU A 136 9.48 -6.35 10.44
C GLU A 136 9.32 -6.48 8.90
N ASN A 137 10.13 -5.77 8.10
CA ASN A 137 10.07 -5.79 6.63
C ASN A 137 10.83 -6.97 6.00
N ILE A 138 10.70 -8.17 6.56
CA ILE A 138 11.45 -9.39 6.16
C ILE A 138 10.96 -9.99 4.83
N GLY A 139 11.33 -9.33 3.73
CA GLY A 139 11.00 -9.74 2.36
C GLY A 139 11.79 -10.91 1.78
N ARG A 140 11.30 -11.40 0.63
CA ARG A 140 11.93 -12.43 -0.23
C ARG A 140 13.43 -12.17 -0.55
N PRO A 141 13.89 -10.93 -0.79
CA PRO A 141 15.29 -10.64 -1.08
C PRO A 141 16.25 -10.99 0.07
N HIS A 142 15.80 -10.99 1.32
CA HIS A 142 16.65 -11.36 2.47
C HIS A 142 16.92 -12.87 2.49
N VAL A 143 15.93 -13.70 2.12
CA VAL A 143 16.12 -15.15 1.91
C VAL A 143 17.09 -15.40 0.76
N ALA A 144 16.94 -14.66 -0.36
CA ALA A 144 17.87 -14.76 -1.49
C ALA A 144 19.31 -14.38 -1.11
N ARG A 145 19.51 -13.33 -0.32
CA ARG A 145 20.83 -12.93 0.22
C ARG A 145 21.41 -14.00 1.15
N ALA A 146 20.62 -14.59 2.04
CA ALA A 146 21.06 -15.70 2.88
C ALA A 146 21.48 -16.93 2.06
N MET A 147 20.78 -17.23 0.96
CA MET A 147 21.17 -18.29 0.02
C MET A 147 22.50 -18.00 -0.70
N VAL A 148 22.82 -16.73 -0.98
CA VAL A 148 24.13 -16.32 -1.52
C VAL A 148 25.23 -16.49 -0.46
N GLU A 149 25.01 -16.02 0.76
CA GLU A 149 26.00 -16.14 1.85
C GLU A 149 26.26 -17.60 2.26
N ALA A 150 25.24 -18.46 2.18
CA ALA A 150 25.36 -19.91 2.37
C ALA A 150 25.98 -20.65 1.14
N GLY A 151 26.30 -19.94 0.06
CA GLY A 151 26.90 -20.51 -1.15
C GLY A 151 25.97 -21.40 -1.99
N ILE A 152 24.66 -21.32 -1.77
CA ILE A 152 23.64 -22.12 -2.49
C ILE A 152 23.41 -21.58 -3.91
N VAL A 153 23.52 -20.26 -4.09
CA VAL A 153 23.42 -19.58 -5.39
C VAL A 153 24.53 -18.53 -5.53
N PRO A 154 25.03 -18.25 -6.74
CA PRO A 154 26.14 -17.31 -6.94
C PRO A 154 25.74 -15.83 -6.74
N ASP A 155 24.45 -15.51 -6.89
CA ASP A 155 23.92 -14.16 -6.78
C ASP A 155 22.42 -14.17 -6.41
N VAL A 156 21.89 -13.01 -6.03
CA VAL A 156 20.48 -12.84 -5.59
C VAL A 156 19.48 -13.19 -6.70
N LYS A 157 19.78 -12.90 -7.96
CA LYS A 157 18.88 -13.19 -9.10
C LYS A 157 18.77 -14.70 -9.33
N SER A 158 19.86 -15.42 -9.15
CA SER A 158 19.94 -16.88 -9.27
C SER A 158 19.11 -17.65 -8.22
N ALA A 159 18.62 -16.99 -7.17
CA ALA A 159 17.61 -17.57 -6.26
C ALA A 159 16.19 -17.64 -6.86
N PHE A 160 15.87 -16.78 -7.83
CA PHE A 160 14.52 -16.64 -8.40
C PHE A 160 14.31 -17.58 -9.60
N THR A 161 14.45 -18.89 -9.36
CA THR A 161 14.12 -19.96 -10.32
C THR A 161 12.89 -20.78 -9.88
N PRO A 162 12.22 -21.51 -10.79
CA PRO A 162 11.12 -22.41 -10.44
C PRO A 162 11.49 -23.50 -9.43
N ASP A 163 12.76 -23.94 -9.43
CA ASP A 163 13.27 -24.94 -8.48
C ASP A 163 13.54 -24.35 -7.07
N LEU A 164 13.50 -23.02 -6.94
CA LEU A 164 13.82 -22.27 -5.73
C LEU A 164 12.66 -21.32 -5.34
N ILE A 165 12.89 -20.00 -5.32
CA ILE A 165 12.01 -19.01 -4.65
C ILE A 165 11.34 -17.99 -5.58
N LEU A 166 11.28 -18.29 -6.88
CA LEU A 166 10.40 -17.59 -7.84
C LEU A 166 8.92 -17.75 -7.43
N ASP A 167 8.03 -16.87 -7.90
CA ASP A 167 6.59 -17.05 -7.70
C ASP A 167 6.12 -18.39 -8.31
N GLY A 168 5.36 -19.16 -7.52
CA GLY A 168 4.98 -20.54 -7.86
C GLY A 168 6.11 -21.58 -7.77
N GLY A 169 7.33 -21.19 -7.38
CA GLY A 169 8.48 -22.08 -7.28
C GLY A 169 8.41 -23.10 -6.14
N LEU A 170 9.25 -24.13 -6.20
CA LEU A 170 9.27 -25.27 -5.28
C LEU A 170 9.38 -24.85 -3.80
N CYS A 171 10.28 -23.90 -3.51
CA CYS A 171 10.50 -23.35 -2.18
C CYS A 171 9.65 -22.10 -1.86
N TYR A 172 8.76 -21.69 -2.77
CA TYR A 172 7.93 -20.50 -2.60
C TYR A 172 6.77 -20.72 -1.61
N VAL A 173 6.63 -19.79 -0.67
CA VAL A 173 5.44 -19.64 0.16
C VAL A 173 4.71 -18.36 -0.26
N GLN A 174 3.40 -18.43 -0.43
CA GLN A 174 2.56 -17.28 -0.75
C GLN A 174 2.44 -16.37 0.47
N ARG A 175 2.41 -15.04 0.26
CA ARG A 175 2.16 -14.07 1.34
C ARG A 175 0.68 -14.06 1.67
N VAL A 176 0.32 -13.82 2.94
CA VAL A 176 -1.01 -13.27 3.23
C VAL A 176 -1.06 -11.91 2.53
N LYS A 177 -1.96 -11.76 1.56
CA LYS A 177 -2.16 -10.49 0.84
C LYS A 177 -3.51 -9.89 1.18
N VAL A 178 -3.54 -8.57 1.23
CA VAL A 178 -4.77 -7.77 1.18
C VAL A 178 -4.85 -7.15 -0.20
N SER A 179 -6.03 -7.17 -0.83
CA SER A 179 -6.28 -6.44 -2.07
C SER A 179 -6.47 -4.94 -1.81
N PRO A 180 -6.32 -4.05 -2.82
CA PRO A 180 -6.61 -2.63 -2.64
C PRO A 180 -8.06 -2.39 -2.17
N ALA A 181 -9.02 -3.20 -2.64
CA ALA A 181 -10.44 -3.12 -2.23
C ALA A 181 -10.64 -3.43 -0.74
N GLU A 182 -10.04 -4.52 -0.24
CA GLU A 182 -10.11 -4.89 1.18
C GLU A 182 -9.38 -3.88 2.07
N ALA A 183 -8.27 -3.31 1.60
CA ALA A 183 -7.52 -2.29 2.32
C ALA A 183 -8.29 -0.96 2.42
N ILE A 184 -8.90 -0.46 1.32
CA ILE A 184 -9.80 0.71 1.36
C ILE A 184 -10.94 0.48 2.36
N ALA A 185 -11.60 -0.67 2.28
CA ALA A 185 -12.69 -1.02 3.21
C ALA A 185 -12.24 -1.09 4.67
N ALA A 186 -11.03 -1.58 4.95
CA ALA A 186 -10.46 -1.61 6.30
C ALA A 186 -10.08 -0.21 6.84
N ILE A 187 -9.54 0.66 5.98
CA ILE A 187 -9.25 2.07 6.32
C ILE A 187 -10.54 2.80 6.70
N HIS A 188 -11.62 2.61 5.92
CA HIS A 188 -12.94 3.18 6.21
C HIS A 188 -13.59 2.60 7.46
N ALA A 189 -13.43 1.29 7.72
CA ALA A 189 -13.94 0.66 8.94
C ALA A 189 -13.27 1.24 10.21
N ALA A 190 -12.00 1.66 10.11
CA ALA A 190 -11.25 2.36 11.15
C ALA A 190 -11.43 3.90 11.13
N CYS A 191 -12.45 4.40 10.41
CA CYS A 191 -12.79 5.82 10.25
C CYS A 191 -11.67 6.71 9.66
N GLY A 192 -10.71 6.11 8.96
CA GLY A 192 -9.63 6.80 8.26
C GLY A 192 -10.00 7.28 6.85
N VAL A 193 -8.99 7.74 6.13
CA VAL A 193 -9.06 8.23 4.73
C VAL A 193 -8.05 7.47 3.89
N ALA A 194 -8.50 6.85 2.80
CA ALA A 194 -7.70 5.97 1.94
C ALA A 194 -7.17 6.72 0.71
N VAL A 195 -5.85 6.69 0.51
CA VAL A 195 -5.16 7.45 -0.53
C VAL A 195 -4.17 6.56 -1.29
N ALA A 196 -4.19 6.60 -2.62
CA ALA A 196 -3.24 5.83 -3.44
C ALA A 196 -1.85 6.49 -3.42
N ALA A 197 -0.83 5.76 -2.95
CA ALA A 197 0.56 6.22 -2.86
C ALA A 197 1.26 6.15 -4.23
N HIS A 198 2.17 7.09 -4.50
CA HIS A 198 3.12 7.13 -5.63
C HIS A 198 2.62 6.42 -6.92
N PRO A 199 1.47 6.81 -7.48
CA PRO A 199 0.80 6.09 -8.57
C PRO A 199 1.65 5.95 -9.84
N GLY A 200 2.63 6.84 -10.05
CA GLY A 200 3.60 6.75 -11.14
C GLY A 200 4.72 5.72 -10.93
N ARG A 201 4.97 5.27 -9.69
CA ARG A 201 5.93 4.21 -9.31
C ARG A 201 5.27 2.83 -9.32
N THR A 202 4.08 2.72 -8.74
CA THR A 202 3.25 1.49 -8.78
C THR A 202 2.65 1.24 -10.17
N GLY A 203 2.59 2.26 -11.03
CA GLY A 203 2.12 2.13 -12.41
C GLY A 203 0.61 2.00 -12.50
N LEU A 204 -0.12 2.77 -11.70
CA LEU A 204 -1.59 2.84 -11.77
C LEU A 204 -2.04 3.57 -13.05
N THR A 205 -3.00 2.98 -13.74
CA THR A 205 -3.64 3.53 -14.95
C THR A 205 -4.89 4.33 -14.60
N ASP A 206 -5.41 5.12 -15.54
CA ASP A 206 -6.74 5.76 -15.43
C ASP A 206 -7.84 4.77 -15.02
N ARG A 207 -7.74 3.51 -15.47
CA ARG A 207 -8.70 2.45 -15.13
C ARG A 207 -8.55 1.98 -13.68
N ASP A 208 -7.33 1.83 -13.18
CA ASP A 208 -7.09 1.45 -11.79
C ASP A 208 -7.61 2.54 -10.85
N VAL A 209 -7.26 3.81 -11.11
CA VAL A 209 -7.73 4.96 -10.31
C VAL A 209 -9.26 5.08 -10.35
N ALA A 210 -9.89 4.88 -11.51
CA ALA A 210 -11.34 4.84 -11.62
C ALA A 210 -11.96 3.67 -10.82
N GLN A 211 -11.36 2.48 -10.89
CA GLN A 211 -11.85 1.30 -10.17
C GLN A 211 -11.70 1.45 -8.65
N PHE A 212 -10.62 2.06 -8.18
CA PHE A 212 -10.39 2.32 -6.76
C PHE A 212 -11.36 3.40 -6.25
N ALA A 213 -11.66 4.42 -7.06
CA ALA A 213 -12.71 5.40 -6.73
C ALA A 213 -14.11 4.75 -6.63
N GLU A 214 -14.44 3.76 -7.46
CA GLU A 214 -15.66 2.94 -7.29
C GLU A 214 -15.66 2.11 -6.00
N TRP A 215 -14.48 1.73 -5.48
CA TRP A 215 -14.31 1.06 -4.18
C TRP A 215 -14.28 2.02 -2.98
N GLY A 216 -14.31 3.33 -3.21
CA GLY A 216 -14.33 4.35 -2.16
C GLY A 216 -12.99 5.01 -1.85
N LEU A 217 -11.97 4.90 -2.73
CA LEU A 217 -10.72 5.65 -2.57
C LEU A 217 -11.01 7.15 -2.40
N ASP A 218 -10.50 7.76 -1.32
CA ASP A 218 -10.75 9.17 -1.00
C ASP A 218 -9.76 10.11 -1.69
N GLY A 219 -8.55 9.65 -2.01
CA GLY A 219 -7.46 10.49 -2.48
C GLY A 219 -6.41 9.80 -3.33
N ILE A 220 -5.55 10.61 -3.94
CA ILE A 220 -4.39 10.15 -4.71
C ILE A 220 -3.17 11.05 -4.42
N GLU A 221 -1.99 10.45 -4.35
CA GLU A 221 -0.74 11.19 -4.26
C GLU A 221 -0.39 11.77 -5.63
N VAL A 222 -0.39 13.10 -5.74
CA VAL A 222 -0.10 13.82 -6.98
C VAL A 222 1.32 14.34 -6.98
N HIS A 223 1.75 14.90 -5.83
CA HIS A 223 3.06 15.50 -5.64
C HIS A 223 4.00 14.54 -4.92
N TYR A 224 4.57 13.60 -5.67
CA TYR A 224 5.56 12.61 -5.20
C TYR A 224 6.95 12.98 -5.74
N SER A 225 8.01 12.72 -4.97
CA SER A 225 9.39 13.15 -5.27
C SER A 225 9.92 12.70 -6.63
N GLN A 226 9.50 11.53 -7.13
CA GLN A 226 9.96 10.97 -8.41
C GLN A 226 8.95 11.14 -9.56
N HIS A 227 7.81 11.82 -9.37
CA HIS A 227 6.88 12.10 -10.47
C HIS A 227 7.46 13.14 -11.44
N THR A 228 7.31 12.91 -12.76
CA THR A 228 7.55 13.97 -13.75
C THR A 228 6.46 15.05 -13.68
N ALA A 229 6.68 16.20 -14.35
CA ALA A 229 5.66 17.24 -14.46
C ALA A 229 4.40 16.74 -15.19
N GLU A 230 4.56 15.84 -16.18
CA GLU A 230 3.49 15.19 -16.92
C GLU A 230 2.70 14.23 -16.04
N GLN A 231 3.37 13.40 -15.23
CA GLN A 231 2.72 12.52 -14.25
C GLN A 231 1.95 13.33 -13.21
N THR A 232 2.57 14.39 -12.64
CA THR A 232 1.93 15.31 -11.69
C THR A 232 0.67 15.93 -12.29
N ALA A 233 0.73 16.44 -13.53
CA ALA A 233 -0.43 17.02 -14.22
C ALA A 233 -1.52 15.97 -14.54
N HIS A 234 -1.13 14.75 -14.90
CA HIS A 234 -2.03 13.65 -15.18
C HIS A 234 -2.80 13.18 -13.94
N PHE A 235 -2.10 12.92 -12.83
CA PHE A 235 -2.75 12.51 -11.58
C PHE A 235 -3.57 13.64 -10.94
N ALA A 236 -3.18 14.91 -11.10
CA ALA A 236 -4.04 16.05 -10.75
C ALA A 236 -5.37 16.07 -11.54
N ALA A 237 -5.32 15.78 -12.84
CA ALA A 237 -6.51 15.72 -13.69
C ALA A 237 -7.38 14.50 -13.41
N LEU A 238 -6.81 13.37 -13.00
CA LEU A 238 -7.57 12.22 -12.49
C LEU A 238 -8.22 12.53 -11.13
N ALA A 239 -7.52 13.22 -10.23
CA ALA A 239 -8.08 13.64 -8.95
C ALA A 239 -9.31 14.55 -9.14
N GLU A 240 -9.21 15.57 -10.01
CA GLU A 240 -10.36 16.44 -10.33
C GLU A 240 -11.50 15.66 -11.00
N ARG A 241 -11.20 14.73 -11.93
CA ARG A 241 -12.19 13.90 -12.63
C ARG A 241 -13.01 13.01 -11.69
N HIS A 242 -12.37 12.41 -10.69
CA HIS A 242 -12.98 11.45 -9.76
C HIS A 242 -13.40 12.07 -8.42
N GLY A 243 -13.12 13.36 -8.19
CA GLY A 243 -13.46 14.06 -6.94
C GLY A 243 -12.51 13.76 -5.78
N LEU A 244 -11.35 13.17 -6.05
CA LEU A 244 -10.38 12.70 -5.06
C LEU A 244 -9.63 13.86 -4.39
N LEU A 245 -9.24 13.65 -3.14
CA LEU A 245 -8.25 14.46 -2.43
C LEU A 245 -6.89 14.40 -3.15
N VAL A 246 -6.22 15.53 -3.21
CA VAL A 246 -4.85 15.65 -3.72
C VAL A 246 -3.89 15.69 -2.53
N THR A 247 -2.94 14.75 -2.47
CA THR A 247 -1.90 14.67 -1.44
C THR A 247 -0.49 14.70 -2.06
N GLY A 248 0.54 14.58 -1.22
CA GLY A 248 1.95 14.55 -1.64
C GLY A 248 2.93 14.45 -0.47
N GLY A 249 3.94 13.61 -0.61
CA GLY A 249 5.09 13.50 0.26
C GLY A 249 6.38 13.22 -0.50
N SER A 250 7.49 13.19 0.23
CA SER A 250 8.80 12.94 -0.34
C SER A 250 9.14 11.46 -0.50
N ASP A 251 8.48 10.59 0.28
CA ASP A 251 8.86 9.18 0.47
C ASP A 251 10.29 9.02 1.02
N ASP A 252 10.68 9.93 1.91
CA ASP A 252 12.02 9.93 2.51
C ASP A 252 12.21 8.77 3.50
N HIS A 253 13.23 7.96 3.25
CA HIS A 253 13.69 6.85 4.09
C HIS A 253 15.04 7.16 4.82
N GLY A 254 15.55 8.39 4.75
CA GLY A 254 16.83 8.83 5.32
C GLY A 254 18.04 8.57 4.42
N ASP A 255 19.13 8.00 4.94
CA ASP A 255 20.38 7.75 4.20
C ASP A 255 20.39 6.41 3.40
N ILE A 256 19.22 5.86 3.11
CA ILE A 256 19.01 4.59 2.41
C ILE A 256 18.06 4.75 1.21
N ASN A 257 17.94 3.69 0.40
CA ASN A 257 17.24 3.71 -0.89
C ASN A 257 17.78 4.84 -1.80
N GLU A 258 16.94 5.77 -2.26
CA GLU A 258 17.34 6.93 -3.08
C GLU A 258 18.04 8.04 -2.28
N GLY A 259 18.16 7.91 -0.95
CA GLY A 259 18.73 8.90 -0.04
C GLY A 259 17.70 9.91 0.47
N ARG A 260 18.18 11.04 1.01
CA ARG A 260 17.31 12.03 1.69
C ARG A 260 16.48 12.83 0.68
N LEU A 261 15.18 12.51 0.62
CA LEU A 261 14.17 13.13 -0.25
C LEU A 261 13.35 14.24 0.44
N MET A 262 13.37 14.31 1.78
CA MET A 262 12.57 15.25 2.56
C MET A 262 12.86 16.70 2.14
N GLY A 263 11.80 17.45 1.86
CA GLY A 263 11.91 18.83 1.36
C GLY A 263 11.94 18.98 -0.16
N GLN A 264 12.04 17.89 -0.93
CA GLN A 264 11.81 17.93 -2.39
C GLN A 264 10.33 18.20 -2.70
N ILE A 265 9.42 17.61 -1.93
CA ILE A 265 7.99 17.96 -1.93
C ILE A 265 7.69 18.91 -0.78
N ARG A 266 6.89 19.94 -1.08
CA ARG A 266 6.41 20.96 -0.13
C ARG A 266 4.94 21.19 -0.41
N LEU A 267 4.10 20.23 -0.02
CA LEU A 267 2.67 20.22 -0.30
C LEU A 267 1.99 21.43 0.36
N PRO A 268 1.29 22.31 -0.38
CA PRO A 268 0.67 23.50 0.22
C PRO A 268 -0.35 23.15 1.29
N TYR A 269 -0.33 23.83 2.44
CA TYR A 269 -1.10 23.45 3.64
C TYR A 269 -2.64 23.41 3.44
N VAL A 270 -3.18 24.02 2.37
CA VAL A 270 -4.59 23.85 1.97
C VAL A 270 -4.98 22.38 1.69
N HIS A 271 -4.02 21.52 1.33
CA HIS A 271 -4.24 20.09 1.15
C HIS A 271 -4.36 19.35 2.49
N VAL A 272 -3.56 19.77 3.49
CA VAL A 272 -3.65 19.27 4.88
C VAL A 272 -5.03 19.59 5.49
N GLU A 273 -5.53 20.82 5.31
CA GLU A 273 -6.86 21.18 5.82
C GLU A 273 -8.00 20.41 5.12
N ARG A 274 -7.87 20.07 3.83
CA ARG A 274 -8.83 19.19 3.14
C ARG A 274 -8.79 17.76 3.66
N LEU A 275 -7.59 17.20 3.85
CA LEU A 275 -7.40 15.87 4.42
C LEU A 275 -7.98 15.78 5.84
N LYS A 276 -7.69 16.77 6.70
CA LYS A 276 -8.28 16.89 8.04
C LYS A 276 -9.80 17.01 8.03
N ALA A 277 -10.37 17.74 7.07
CA ALA A 277 -11.82 17.84 6.91
C ALA A 277 -12.47 16.50 6.49
N ALA A 278 -11.78 15.68 5.69
CA ALA A 278 -12.22 14.32 5.36
C ALA A 278 -12.11 13.37 6.56
N ILE A 279 -10.96 13.34 7.26
CA ILE A 279 -10.76 12.56 8.49
C ILE A 279 -11.85 12.90 9.52
N ALA A 280 -12.11 14.19 9.76
CA ALA A 280 -13.17 14.62 10.67
C ALA A 280 -14.58 14.24 10.18
N GLY A 281 -14.81 14.19 8.86
CA GLY A 281 -16.08 13.76 8.25
C GLY A 281 -16.36 12.26 8.36
N ASN A 282 -15.32 11.43 8.48
CA ASN A 282 -15.44 9.99 8.62
C ASN A 282 -15.61 9.53 10.09
N GLN A 283 -15.47 10.44 11.06
CA GLN A 283 -15.63 10.14 12.49
C GLN A 283 -17.11 9.94 12.90
N PRO A 284 -17.43 8.98 13.79
CA PRO A 284 -18.81 8.65 14.16
C PRO A 284 -19.60 9.85 14.71
N GLY A 285 -20.66 10.24 14.00
CA GLY A 285 -21.58 11.32 14.41
C GLY A 285 -21.30 12.68 13.77
N VAL A 286 -20.22 12.82 12.99
CA VAL A 286 -20.02 13.99 12.13
C VAL A 286 -20.75 13.76 10.80
N PRO A 287 -21.62 14.65 10.33
CA PRO A 287 -22.18 14.53 8.99
C PRO A 287 -21.10 14.84 7.94
N PRO A 288 -21.02 14.10 6.83
CA PRO A 288 -19.95 14.28 5.85
C PRO A 288 -19.91 15.71 5.31
N PRO A 289 -18.71 16.27 5.04
CA PRO A 289 -18.58 17.61 4.50
C PRO A 289 -19.36 17.71 3.19
N ARG A 290 -20.24 18.71 3.08
CA ARG A 290 -20.99 18.92 1.83
C ARG A 290 -19.96 19.15 0.70
N PRO A 291 -20.09 18.45 -0.45
CA PRO A 291 -19.22 18.73 -1.58
C PRO A 291 -19.33 20.21 -1.95
N PRO A 292 -18.24 20.85 -2.41
CA PRO A 292 -18.32 22.22 -2.91
C PRO A 292 -19.40 22.29 -3.98
N PRO A 293 -20.22 23.36 -4.03
CA PRO A 293 -21.21 23.50 -5.08
C PRO A 293 -20.49 23.38 -6.43
N PRO A 294 -21.03 22.61 -7.39
CA PRO A 294 -20.38 22.43 -8.68
C PRO A 294 -20.11 23.81 -9.27
N ARG A 295 -18.86 24.05 -9.70
CA ARG A 295 -18.50 25.30 -10.37
C ARG A 295 -19.46 25.46 -11.54
N GLY A 296 -20.30 26.49 -11.49
CA GLY A 296 -21.25 26.77 -12.56
C GLY A 296 -20.49 26.87 -13.90
N PRO A 297 -21.14 26.51 -15.02
CA PRO A 297 -20.49 26.57 -16.33
C PRO A 297 -19.87 27.96 -16.52
N PRO A 298 -18.66 28.05 -17.10
CA PRO A 298 -17.90 29.30 -17.18
C PRO A 298 -18.78 30.40 -17.77
N GLY A 299 -18.83 31.54 -17.06
CA GLY A 299 -19.86 32.55 -17.24
C GLY A 299 -20.08 32.91 -18.70
N GLY A 300 -21.30 32.69 -19.19
CA GLY A 300 -21.67 33.00 -20.56
C GLY A 300 -21.45 34.49 -20.88
N PRO A 301 -21.23 34.84 -22.16
CA PRO A 301 -21.01 36.22 -22.57
C PRO A 301 -22.18 37.12 -22.12
N PRO A 302 -21.93 38.40 -21.81
CA PRO A 302 -22.97 39.32 -21.37
C PRO A 302 -24.11 39.43 -22.41
N PRO A 303 -25.37 39.62 -21.97
CA PRO A 303 -26.55 39.51 -22.83
C PRO A 303 -26.59 40.59 -23.92
N GLY A 304 -26.13 40.22 -25.12
CA GLY A 304 -25.97 41.11 -26.27
C GLY A 304 -27.02 40.90 -27.37
N GLY A 305 -28.13 41.63 -27.27
CA GLY A 305 -29.05 41.87 -28.40
C GLY A 305 -29.99 40.71 -28.80
N PRO A 306 -30.95 40.98 -29.70
CA PRO A 306 -31.81 39.95 -30.30
C PRO A 306 -31.03 39.11 -31.34
N ALA A 307 -31.32 37.82 -31.39
CA ALA A 307 -30.59 36.88 -32.25
C ALA A 307 -30.87 37.10 -33.77
N PRO A 308 -29.85 36.93 -34.63
CA PRO A 308 -30.03 36.92 -36.09
C PRO A 308 -30.77 35.64 -36.56
N PRO A 309 -31.40 35.66 -37.75
CA PRO A 309 -32.09 34.50 -38.30
C PRO A 309 -31.11 33.37 -38.71
N PRO A 310 -31.58 32.11 -38.74
CA PRO A 310 -30.74 30.96 -39.08
C PRO A 310 -30.32 30.95 -40.56
N PRO A 311 -29.15 30.34 -40.89
CA PRO A 311 -28.69 30.20 -42.27
C PRO A 311 -29.52 29.16 -43.06
N PRO A 312 -29.54 29.25 -44.41
CA PRO A 312 -30.24 28.29 -45.26
C PRO A 312 -29.57 26.90 -45.26
N PRO A 313 -30.32 25.82 -45.56
CA PRO A 313 -29.78 24.46 -45.58
C PRO A 313 -28.81 24.22 -46.76
N PRO A 314 -27.86 23.27 -46.62
CA PRO A 314 -26.89 22.95 -47.67
C PRO A 314 -27.52 22.20 -48.87
N PRO A 315 -26.91 22.28 -50.07
CA PRO A 315 -27.37 21.54 -51.25
C PRO A 315 -27.12 20.02 -51.14
N PRO A 316 -27.88 19.18 -51.85
CA PRO A 316 -27.75 17.73 -51.81
C PRO A 316 -26.46 17.22 -52.51
N PRO A 317 -25.92 16.05 -52.09
CA PRO A 317 -24.71 15.49 -52.66
C PRO A 317 -24.90 14.92 -54.08
N PRO A 318 -23.84 14.87 -54.91
CA PRO A 318 -23.88 14.28 -56.24
C PRO A 318 -24.05 12.75 -56.20
N ARG A 319 -24.62 12.17 -57.27
CA ARG A 319 -24.83 10.71 -57.40
C ARG A 319 -23.50 9.98 -57.69
N PRO A 320 -23.29 8.77 -57.13
CA PRO A 320 -22.12 7.94 -57.46
C PRO A 320 -22.23 7.30 -58.86
N PRO A 321 -21.10 6.99 -59.51
CA PRO A 321 -21.07 6.25 -60.77
C PRO A 321 -21.39 4.75 -60.59
N PRO A 322 -21.84 4.05 -61.65
CA PRO A 322 -22.13 2.62 -61.60
C PRO A 322 -20.86 1.76 -61.47
N ARG A 323 -21.00 0.58 -60.85
CA ARG A 323 -19.92 -0.41 -60.73
C ARG A 323 -19.92 -1.38 -61.94
N PRO A 324 -18.76 -1.80 -62.46
CA PRO A 324 -18.66 -2.92 -63.40
C PRO A 324 -18.91 -4.26 -62.69
N SER A 325 -19.20 -5.29 -63.50
CA SER A 325 -19.61 -6.64 -63.06
C SER A 325 -18.48 -7.47 -62.43
N ALA A 326 -18.87 -8.51 -61.70
CA ALA A 326 -17.94 -9.48 -61.12
C ALA A 326 -17.47 -10.53 -62.14
N GLU A 327 -16.22 -10.99 -61.98
CA GLU A 327 -15.74 -12.27 -62.51
C GLU A 327 -15.19 -13.14 -61.38
N THR A 328 -15.20 -14.45 -61.59
CA THR A 328 -14.92 -15.47 -60.57
C THR A 328 -13.44 -15.78 -60.45
N THR A 329 -12.98 -16.08 -59.24
CA THR A 329 -11.86 -17.01 -59.04
C THR A 329 -12.21 -18.03 -57.96
N ASP A 330 -12.06 -19.29 -58.32
CA ASP A 330 -12.15 -20.43 -57.41
C ASP A 330 -10.84 -20.58 -56.62
N ARG A 331 -10.96 -20.89 -55.32
CA ARG A 331 -10.00 -21.76 -54.63
C ARG A 331 -10.59 -22.29 -53.32
N GLY A 332 -11.01 -23.55 -53.32
CA GLY A 332 -11.37 -24.27 -52.10
C GLY A 332 -10.16 -24.61 -51.21
N THR A 333 -10.40 -24.85 -49.92
CA THR A 333 -9.53 -25.64 -49.04
C THR A 333 -10.41 -26.32 -48.00
N GLU A 334 -10.23 -27.62 -47.78
CA GLU A 334 -11.12 -28.45 -46.96
C GLU A 334 -10.84 -28.29 -45.46
N VAL A 335 -11.88 -28.50 -44.64
CA VAL A 335 -11.75 -28.60 -43.18
C VAL A 335 -12.40 -29.90 -42.68
N PRO A 336 -11.63 -30.97 -42.43
CA PRO A 336 -12.12 -32.18 -41.77
C PRO A 336 -12.27 -31.96 -40.27
N SER A 337 -13.14 -32.74 -39.61
CA SER A 337 -13.47 -32.52 -38.19
C SER A 337 -13.28 -33.76 -37.30
N LEU A 338 -12.80 -33.47 -36.07
CA LEU A 338 -13.09 -34.19 -34.82
C LEU A 338 -12.57 -35.63 -34.58
N ILE A 339 -12.49 -35.95 -33.27
CA ILE A 339 -12.21 -37.26 -32.62
C ILE A 339 -10.80 -37.84 -32.91
N VAL A 340 -10.04 -38.55 -32.05
CA VAL A 340 -10.18 -39.21 -30.71
C VAL A 340 -8.78 -39.11 -30.01
N ARG A 341 -8.52 -39.18 -28.69
CA ARG A 341 -9.23 -39.55 -27.43
C ARG A 341 -8.77 -38.61 -26.28
N ARG A 342 -9.47 -38.58 -25.14
CA ARG A 342 -8.89 -38.18 -23.83
C ARG A 342 -8.25 -39.40 -23.14
N LYS A 343 -7.08 -39.24 -22.51
CA LYS A 343 -6.65 -40.10 -21.39
C LYS A 343 -7.01 -39.40 -20.08
N ARG A 344 -7.50 -40.16 -19.09
CA ARG A 344 -7.49 -39.72 -17.69
C ARG A 344 -6.13 -40.11 -17.09
N HIS A 345 -5.59 -39.26 -16.23
CA HIS A 345 -4.76 -39.71 -15.12
C HIS A 345 -5.57 -39.48 -13.86
N GLU A 346 -5.68 -40.51 -13.04
CA GLU A 346 -6.12 -40.37 -11.65
C GLU A 346 -4.92 -39.85 -10.84
N VAL A 347 -5.19 -38.94 -9.91
CA VAL A 347 -4.25 -38.51 -8.88
C VAL A 347 -4.92 -38.85 -7.56
N ASP A 348 -4.25 -39.64 -6.73
CA ASP A 348 -4.73 -40.01 -5.41
C ASP A 348 -4.79 -38.77 -4.51
N SER A 349 -5.91 -38.57 -3.83
CA SER A 349 -6.18 -37.40 -2.98
C SER A 349 -6.57 -37.82 -1.56
N THR A 350 -5.85 -38.80 -0.99
CA THR A 350 -6.04 -39.27 0.38
C THR A 350 -4.91 -38.88 1.35
N LEU A 351 -4.88 -37.60 1.76
CA LEU A 351 -4.21 -37.14 2.99
C LEU A 351 -4.71 -35.73 3.39
N TYR A 352 -4.62 -35.39 4.68
CA TYR A 352 -5.08 -34.16 5.34
C TYR A 352 -6.62 -33.94 5.43
N PRO A 353 -7.24 -34.18 6.61
CA PRO A 353 -8.63 -33.82 6.85
C PRO A 353 -8.78 -32.32 7.18
N ASN A 354 -9.62 -31.61 6.43
CA ASN A 354 -10.05 -30.25 6.76
C ASN A 354 -11.35 -30.30 7.58
N GLU A 355 -11.25 -30.15 8.90
CA GLU A 355 -12.39 -29.87 9.77
C GLU A 355 -12.18 -28.54 10.52
N HIS A 356 -12.85 -27.49 10.05
CA HIS A 356 -13.45 -26.45 10.91
C HIS A 356 -14.49 -25.64 10.13
N SER A 357 -15.74 -26.10 10.19
CA SER A 357 -16.90 -25.28 9.85
C SER A 357 -17.52 -24.73 11.14
N CYS A 358 -17.62 -23.41 11.24
CA CYS A 358 -18.33 -22.73 12.34
C CYS A 358 -19.38 -21.79 11.75
N ALA A 359 -20.62 -22.28 11.60
CA ALA A 359 -21.76 -21.45 11.25
C ALA A 359 -22.24 -20.63 12.46
N ILE A 360 -22.62 -19.38 12.23
CA ILE A 360 -23.20 -18.50 13.26
C ILE A 360 -24.72 -18.73 13.34
N GLY A 361 -25.24 -18.94 14.55
CA GLY A 361 -26.68 -19.10 14.83
C GLY A 361 -27.02 -18.78 16.29
N PRO A 362 -27.91 -17.80 16.59
CA PRO A 362 -28.04 -17.26 17.94
C PRO A 362 -29.20 -17.81 18.78
N SER A 363 -28.94 -18.09 20.06
CA SER A 363 -29.84 -18.01 21.23
C SER A 363 -29.04 -18.42 22.49
N GLY A 364 -29.36 -18.04 23.71
CA GLY A 364 -30.48 -17.23 24.19
C GLY A 364 -31.08 -17.86 25.47
N GLY A 365 -30.71 -17.36 26.65
CA GLY A 365 -31.19 -17.89 27.93
C GLY A 365 -30.28 -17.51 29.10
N ALA A 366 -30.85 -17.35 30.30
CA ALA A 366 -30.13 -16.86 31.47
C ALA A 366 -30.26 -17.81 32.68
N ALA A 367 -29.13 -18.04 33.37
CA ALA A 367 -29.05 -18.37 34.80
C ALA A 367 -27.60 -18.18 35.24
N GLY A 368 -27.36 -17.76 36.49
CA GLY A 368 -26.01 -17.59 37.04
C GLY A 368 -25.85 -18.28 38.39
N THR A 369 -24.61 -18.47 38.86
CA THR A 369 -24.31 -18.71 40.29
C THR A 369 -22.86 -18.33 40.63
N LYS A 370 -22.49 -18.38 41.92
CA LYS A 370 -21.27 -17.77 42.49
C LYS A 370 -20.11 -18.74 42.66
N SER A 371 -18.91 -18.34 42.23
CA SER A 371 -17.57 -18.57 42.81
C SER A 371 -16.55 -18.02 41.81
N GLY A 372 -15.39 -17.45 42.12
CA GLY A 372 -14.56 -17.38 43.33
C GLY A 372 -13.12 -17.19 42.79
N PRO A 373 -12.28 -16.28 43.32
CA PRO A 373 -11.09 -15.85 42.59
C PRO A 373 -9.98 -16.91 42.59
N VAL A 374 -9.49 -17.27 41.40
CA VAL A 374 -8.27 -18.09 41.24
C VAL A 374 -7.06 -17.15 41.25
N ALA A 375 -6.09 -17.43 42.12
CA ALA A 375 -4.94 -16.57 42.33
C ALA A 375 -3.94 -16.62 41.16
N ALA A 376 -3.37 -15.46 40.82
CA ALA A 376 -2.27 -15.35 39.87
C ALA A 376 -1.03 -16.13 40.36
N ARG A 377 -0.30 -16.75 39.43
CA ARG A 377 1.03 -17.31 39.67
C ARG A 377 2.06 -16.54 38.87
N SER A 378 2.89 -15.76 39.56
CA SER A 378 3.99 -15.00 38.96
C SER A 378 5.06 -15.93 38.38
N ALA A 379 5.54 -15.62 37.17
CA ALA A 379 6.75 -16.22 36.63
C ALA A 379 8.00 -15.62 37.33
N PRO A 380 9.10 -16.38 37.49
CA PRO A 380 10.34 -15.87 38.06
C PRO A 380 11.09 -14.99 37.05
N PRO A 381 11.83 -13.94 37.49
CA PRO A 381 12.58 -13.07 36.60
C PRO A 381 13.81 -13.76 35.99
N PHE A 382 14.07 -13.49 34.71
CA PHE A 382 15.32 -13.87 34.05
C PHE A 382 16.54 -13.22 34.74
N ARG A 383 17.62 -13.98 34.91
CA ARG A 383 18.93 -13.43 35.29
C ARG A 383 19.69 -13.02 34.05
N SER A 384 20.23 -11.80 34.02
CA SER A 384 21.15 -11.38 32.97
C SER A 384 22.47 -12.15 33.04
N ALA A 385 22.96 -12.60 31.89
CA ALA A 385 24.32 -13.11 31.74
C ALA A 385 25.31 -11.94 31.76
N ARG A 386 26.49 -12.14 32.37
CA ARG A 386 27.56 -11.14 32.35
C ARG A 386 28.41 -11.32 31.08
N ILE A 387 28.65 -10.23 30.37
CA ILE A 387 29.67 -10.16 29.31
C ILE A 387 31.05 -10.11 30.00
N PRO A 388 32.06 -10.89 29.58
CA PRO A 388 33.43 -10.75 30.07
C PRO A 388 34.11 -9.51 29.46
N GLU A 389 34.83 -8.74 30.27
CA GLU A 389 35.66 -7.63 29.78
C GLU A 389 36.87 -8.15 29.01
N ALA A 390 37.12 -7.60 27.82
CA ALA A 390 38.31 -7.92 27.03
C ALA A 390 39.52 -7.12 27.54
N THR A 391 40.49 -7.80 28.16
CA THR A 391 41.73 -7.18 28.62
C THR A 391 42.61 -6.75 27.45
N ALA A 392 42.91 -5.46 27.34
CA ALA A 392 43.86 -4.95 26.36
C ALA A 392 45.29 -5.44 26.69
N ALA A 393 45.97 -6.00 25.69
CA ALA A 393 47.40 -6.32 25.74
C ALA A 393 48.18 -5.33 24.87
N THR A 394 49.19 -4.70 25.46
CA THR A 394 50.12 -3.79 24.77
C THR A 394 51.47 -4.46 24.53
N SER A 395 52.26 -3.87 23.63
CA SER A 395 53.63 -4.28 23.24
C SER A 395 53.74 -5.62 22.48
N SER A 396 54.65 -5.77 21.50
CA SER A 396 55.64 -4.79 20.99
C SER A 396 55.98 -5.01 19.52
#